data_AF-A0A965D081-F1
#
_entry.id   AF-A0A965D081-F1
#
_cell.length_a   1.000
_cell.length_b   1.000
_cell.length_c   1.000
_cell.angle_alpha   90.00
_cell.angle_beta   90.00
_cell.angle_gamma   90.00
#
_symmetry.space_group_name_H-M   'P 1'
#
loop_
_entity.id
_entity.type
_entity.pdbx_description
1 polymer ?
#
loop_
_entity_poly.entity_id
_entity_poly.type
_entity_poly.pdbx_seq_one_letter_code
_entity_poly.pdbx_strand_id
1 'polypeptide(L)'
;MRRRNKQSSSAAGLTLQPKTFIVARHCSRAMSAPELKQFQKQPMKHAPAANRREDLRLITGRGRYASDMNLPGQLHAGFLRSDRAHARIVSIDTATAMRHPGVVAVYTGADAVAAGYTQFPNMMSFTGPNGETIIKPPRPVIAHGTVRFAGEPVAMVVAESALAARDAFAAIDIQYEELPVVVDPEKALAAGAPQL
;
A
#
# COMPACT_ATOMS: atom_id res chain seq x y z
N MET A 1 38.11 -49.64 32.83
CA MET A 1 37.96 -51.07 33.17
C MET A 1 36.65 -51.18 33.96
N ARG A 2 35.54 -51.81 33.58
CA ARG A 2 35.17 -52.87 32.61
C ARG A 2 33.75 -52.60 32.05
N ARG A 3 33.51 -53.18 30.87
CA ARG A 3 32.28 -53.23 30.06
C ARG A 3 31.17 -54.12 30.64
N ARG A 4 29.92 -53.85 30.23
CA ARG A 4 28.89 -54.75 29.58
C ARG A 4 27.52 -54.04 29.71
N ASN A 5 26.87 -53.50 28.68
CA ASN A 5 26.26 -54.02 27.44
C ASN A 5 24.85 -54.64 27.61
N LYS A 6 23.84 -53.90 27.08
CA LYS A 6 22.57 -54.25 26.39
C LYS A 6 21.53 -55.22 27.00
N GLN A 7 20.29 -54.72 27.15
CA GLN A 7 19.06 -55.01 26.34
C GLN A 7 17.82 -54.37 27.05
N SER A 8 17.16 -53.36 26.49
CA SER A 8 16.05 -53.35 25.51
C SER A 8 14.66 -53.15 26.14
N SER A 9 14.07 -51.95 26.00
CA SER A 9 12.63 -51.79 25.75
C SER A 9 12.36 -50.41 25.14
N SER A 10 11.65 -50.43 24.01
CA SER A 10 11.23 -49.31 23.18
C SER A 10 10.34 -48.32 23.93
N ALA A 11 10.60 -47.02 23.81
CA ALA A 11 9.60 -45.97 24.01
C ALA A 11 9.87 -44.84 23.00
N ALA A 12 8.90 -44.64 22.12
CA ALA A 12 8.97 -43.77 20.95
C ALA A 12 8.91 -42.29 21.32
N GLY A 13 9.57 -41.47 20.51
CA GLY A 13 9.71 -40.03 20.67
C GLY A 13 8.38 -39.27 20.56
N LEU A 14 8.24 -38.26 21.41
CA LEU A 14 7.15 -37.29 21.38
C LEU A 14 7.64 -36.04 20.63
N THR A 15 7.49 -36.04 19.31
CA THR A 15 7.75 -34.87 18.47
C THR A 15 6.48 -34.01 18.41
N LEU A 16 6.62 -32.73 18.79
CA LEU A 16 5.60 -31.68 18.71
C LEU A 16 5.01 -31.60 17.30
N GLN A 17 3.70 -31.86 17.19
CA GLN A 17 2.92 -31.66 15.97
C GLN A 17 2.38 -30.23 15.92
N PRO A 18 2.40 -29.54 14.78
CA PRO A 18 1.75 -28.25 14.61
C PRO A 18 0.23 -28.40 14.71
N LYS A 19 -0.40 -27.50 15.48
CA LYS A 19 -1.84 -27.42 15.71
C LYS A 19 -2.58 -27.29 14.38
N THR A 20 -3.34 -28.32 14.06
CA THR A 20 -4.25 -28.39 12.92
C THR A 20 -5.29 -27.27 12.96
N PHE A 21 -5.30 -26.45 11.92
CA PHE A 21 -6.42 -25.59 11.55
C PHE A 21 -7.68 -26.43 11.37
N ILE A 22 -8.72 -26.12 12.16
CA ILE A 22 -10.06 -26.68 11.98
C ILE A 22 -10.68 -25.98 10.75
N VAL A 23 -10.56 -26.62 9.58
CA VAL A 23 -11.42 -26.31 8.43
C VAL A 23 -12.65 -27.21 8.54
N ALA A 24 -13.82 -26.58 8.64
CA ALA A 24 -15.11 -27.23 8.72
C ALA A 24 -15.26 -28.25 7.56
N ARG A 25 -15.43 -29.51 7.94
CA ARG A 25 -15.86 -30.60 7.07
C ARG A 25 -17.24 -30.27 6.53
N HIS A 26 -17.36 -30.05 5.21
CA HIS A 26 -18.53 -30.41 4.41
C HIS A 26 -18.19 -30.31 2.91
N CYS A 27 -17.43 -31.28 2.40
CA CYS A 27 -17.52 -31.70 1.00
C CYS A 27 -16.76 -33.03 0.81
N SER A 28 -17.28 -34.13 1.37
CA SER A 28 -16.75 -35.47 1.10
C SER A 28 -17.47 -36.08 -0.09
N ARG A 29 -17.07 -35.65 -1.29
CA ARG A 29 -17.15 -36.50 -2.48
C ARG A 29 -15.98 -36.12 -3.38
N ALA A 30 -14.90 -36.88 -3.29
CA ALA A 30 -13.87 -36.85 -4.32
C ALA A 30 -14.55 -37.25 -5.64
N MET A 31 -14.68 -36.29 -6.55
CA MET A 31 -15.18 -36.55 -7.90
C MET A 31 -14.20 -37.48 -8.61
N SER A 32 -14.74 -38.48 -9.30
CA SER A 32 -13.96 -39.47 -10.03
C SER A 32 -13.29 -38.84 -11.26
N ALA A 33 -12.13 -39.36 -11.69
CA ALA A 33 -11.40 -38.86 -12.87
C ALA A 33 -12.24 -38.67 -14.17
N PRO A 34 -13.32 -39.41 -14.46
CA PRO A 34 -14.19 -39.10 -15.59
C PRO A 34 -15.05 -37.82 -15.40
N GLU A 35 -15.39 -37.40 -14.18
CA GLU A 35 -16.16 -36.16 -13.94
C GLU A 35 -15.35 -34.90 -14.26
N LEU A 36 -14.02 -34.93 -14.07
CA LEU A 36 -13.12 -33.83 -14.44
C LEU A 36 -12.99 -33.65 -15.95
N LYS A 37 -13.16 -34.72 -16.75
CA LYS A 37 -13.11 -34.64 -18.21
C LYS A 37 -14.38 -34.03 -18.82
N GLN A 38 -15.50 -34.04 -18.10
CA GLN A 38 -16.76 -33.43 -18.55
C GLN A 38 -16.70 -31.89 -18.52
N PHE A 39 -15.96 -31.31 -17.57
CA PHE A 39 -15.79 -29.85 -17.45
C PHE A 39 -14.88 -29.23 -18.53
N GLN A 40 -14.04 -30.04 -19.19
CA GLN A 40 -13.03 -29.55 -20.14
C GLN A 40 -13.48 -29.53 -21.60
N LYS A 41 -14.73 -29.91 -21.91
CA LYS A 41 -15.24 -29.97 -23.29
C LYS A 41 -16.61 -29.33 -23.49
N GLN A 42 -16.90 -28.24 -22.79
CA GLN A 42 -17.93 -27.32 -23.28
C GLN A 42 -17.24 -26.20 -24.04
N PRO A 43 -17.40 -26.13 -25.38
CA PRO A 43 -16.97 -24.94 -26.09
C PRO A 43 -17.70 -23.78 -25.44
N MET A 44 -16.98 -22.71 -25.09
CA MET A 44 -17.62 -21.45 -24.73
C MET A 44 -18.47 -21.06 -25.93
N LYS A 45 -19.74 -21.45 -25.93
CA LYS A 45 -20.73 -20.93 -26.85
C LYS A 45 -20.63 -19.43 -26.66
N HIS A 46 -20.25 -18.70 -27.70
CA HIS A 46 -20.43 -17.26 -27.76
C HIS A 46 -21.94 -17.04 -27.67
N ALA A 47 -22.45 -17.05 -26.44
CA ALA A 47 -23.83 -16.78 -26.15
C ALA A 47 -24.09 -15.35 -26.65
N PRO A 48 -25.19 -15.11 -27.38
CA PRO A 48 -25.55 -13.75 -27.74
C PRO A 48 -25.58 -12.91 -26.47
N ALA A 49 -24.81 -11.80 -26.46
CA ALA A 49 -24.62 -10.83 -25.38
C ALA A 49 -25.14 -11.28 -24.01
N ALA A 50 -24.46 -12.25 -23.38
CA ALA A 50 -24.79 -12.62 -22.01
C ALA A 50 -24.51 -11.41 -21.10
N ASN A 51 -25.46 -11.07 -20.22
CA ASN A 51 -25.30 -10.01 -19.23
C ASN A 51 -24.01 -10.21 -18.42
N ARG A 52 -23.41 -9.11 -17.95
CA ARG A 52 -22.11 -9.20 -17.25
C ARG A 52 -22.29 -9.98 -15.95
N ARG A 53 -21.32 -10.84 -15.61
CA ARG A 53 -21.36 -11.66 -14.39
C ARG A 53 -21.35 -10.80 -13.12
N GLU A 54 -20.75 -9.63 -13.22
CA GLU A 54 -20.57 -8.65 -12.17
C GLU A 54 -21.87 -7.89 -11.86
N ASP A 55 -22.80 -7.78 -12.83
CA ASP A 55 -23.96 -6.89 -12.76
C ASP A 55 -24.75 -7.13 -11.47
N LEU A 56 -25.11 -8.39 -11.19
CA LEU A 56 -25.95 -8.72 -10.05
C LEU A 56 -25.36 -8.20 -8.72
N ARG A 57 -24.06 -8.35 -8.47
CA ARG A 57 -23.45 -7.88 -7.22
C ARG A 57 -23.29 -6.36 -7.21
N LEU A 58 -22.98 -5.74 -8.35
CA LEU A 58 -22.71 -4.31 -8.42
C LEU A 58 -23.99 -3.47 -8.30
N ILE A 59 -25.05 -3.85 -9.04
CA ILE A 59 -26.33 -3.10 -9.03
C ILE A 59 -27.12 -3.30 -7.74
N THR A 60 -26.81 -4.34 -6.96
CA THR A 60 -27.45 -4.62 -5.67
C THR A 60 -26.66 -4.08 -4.47
N GLY A 61 -25.58 -3.33 -4.70
CA GLY A 61 -24.73 -2.83 -3.60
C GLY A 61 -23.96 -3.92 -2.85
N ARG A 62 -23.87 -5.13 -3.43
CA ARG A 62 -23.11 -6.27 -2.89
C ARG A 62 -21.70 -6.37 -3.47
N GLY A 63 -21.25 -5.34 -4.17
CA GLY A 63 -19.84 -5.13 -4.47
C GLY A 63 -19.05 -5.02 -3.18
N ARG A 64 -17.76 -5.38 -3.22
CA ARG A 64 -16.82 -5.14 -2.12
C ARG A 64 -15.65 -4.35 -2.68
N TYR A 65 -15.45 -3.17 -2.13
CA TYR A 65 -14.39 -2.23 -2.45
C TYR A 65 -13.49 -2.04 -1.22
N ALA A 66 -12.32 -1.43 -1.41
CA ALA A 66 -11.37 -1.23 -0.33
C ALA A 66 -11.96 -0.43 0.85
N SER A 67 -12.84 0.53 0.57
CA SER A 67 -13.52 1.36 1.59
C SER A 67 -14.61 0.63 2.37
N ASP A 68 -15.07 -0.52 1.89
CA ASP A 68 -16.15 -1.28 2.55
C ASP A 68 -15.60 -2.18 3.69
N MET A 69 -14.27 -2.31 3.75
CA MET A 69 -13.59 -3.07 4.79
C MET A 69 -13.57 -2.28 6.10
N ASN A 70 -14.02 -2.91 7.18
CA ASN A 70 -13.94 -2.38 8.54
C ASN A 70 -13.46 -3.51 9.47
N LEU A 71 -12.20 -3.40 9.92
CA LEU A 71 -11.57 -4.37 10.82
C LEU A 71 -11.54 -3.84 12.26
N PRO A 72 -11.61 -4.72 13.27
CA PRO A 72 -11.45 -4.30 14.67
C PRO A 72 -10.12 -3.56 14.86
N GLY A 73 -10.18 -2.35 15.44
CA GLY A 73 -9.00 -1.50 15.67
C GLY A 73 -8.41 -0.86 14.41
N GLN A 74 -9.13 -0.83 13.29
CA GLN A 74 -8.69 -0.15 12.07
C GLN A 74 -8.49 1.35 12.32
N LEU A 75 -7.33 1.86 11.91
CA LEU A 75 -7.02 3.29 11.89
C LEU A 75 -7.15 3.83 10.47
N HIS A 76 -7.26 5.15 10.37
CA HIS A 76 -7.39 5.89 9.14
C HIS A 76 -6.19 6.81 8.94
N ALA A 77 -5.55 6.70 7.78
CA ALA A 77 -4.49 7.59 7.36
C ALA A 77 -5.06 8.71 6.47
N GLY A 78 -4.82 9.95 6.85
CA GLY A 78 -5.05 11.15 6.04
C GLY A 78 -3.73 11.80 5.67
N PHE A 79 -3.61 12.29 4.44
CA PHE A 79 -2.42 13.01 3.98
C PHE A 79 -2.72 14.51 3.88
N LEU A 80 -1.99 15.31 4.66
CA LEU A 80 -1.90 16.74 4.44
C LEU A 80 -1.04 16.97 3.20
N ARG A 81 -1.58 17.73 2.25
CA ARG A 81 -0.96 17.98 0.95
C ARG A 81 -0.57 19.45 0.82
N SER A 82 0.51 19.70 0.09
CA SER A 82 1.00 21.04 -0.17
C SER A 82 0.01 21.86 -1.00
N ASP A 83 -0.16 23.13 -0.63
CA ASP A 83 -0.81 24.17 -1.42
C ASP A 83 0.18 24.89 -2.36
N ARG A 84 1.49 24.66 -2.20
CA ARG A 84 2.56 25.24 -3.03
C ARG A 84 2.91 24.35 -4.22
N ALA A 85 3.18 25.00 -5.35
CA ALA A 85 3.63 24.33 -6.58
C ALA A 85 5.13 23.97 -6.54
N HIS A 86 5.98 24.84 -6.01
CA HIS A 86 7.40 24.55 -5.79
C HIS A 86 7.89 25.36 -4.59
N ALA A 87 8.35 24.70 -3.53
CA ALA A 87 8.81 25.38 -2.33
C ALA A 87 9.74 24.50 -1.50
N ARG A 88 10.74 25.12 -0.87
CA ARG A 88 11.54 24.46 0.16
C ARG A 88 10.72 24.40 1.46
N ILE A 89 10.69 23.23 2.08
CA ILE A 89 10.11 23.04 3.41
C ILE A 89 11.15 23.53 4.42
N VAL A 90 10.87 24.64 5.10
CA VAL A 90 11.75 25.20 6.14
C VAL A 90 11.57 24.43 7.44
N SER A 91 10.32 24.21 7.84
CA SER A 91 9.97 23.47 9.06
C SER A 91 8.53 22.95 8.99
N ILE A 92 8.26 21.89 9.75
CA ILE A 92 6.93 21.34 9.98
C ILE A 92 6.77 21.16 11.49
N ASP A 93 5.76 21.80 12.10
CA ASP A 93 5.35 21.57 13.49
C ASP A 93 4.08 20.71 13.52
N THR A 94 4.19 19.53 14.13
CA THR A 94 3.11 18.55 14.27
C THR A 94 2.61 18.43 15.71
N ALA A 95 3.17 19.19 16.66
CA ALA A 95 2.94 18.98 18.08
C ALA A 95 1.46 19.17 18.47
N THR A 96 0.79 20.16 17.89
CA THR A 96 -0.64 20.42 18.16
C THR A 96 -1.53 19.36 17.52
N ALA A 97 -1.24 18.95 16.29
CA ALA A 97 -1.96 17.85 15.63
C ALA A 97 -1.83 16.52 16.39
N MET A 98 -0.66 16.21 16.94
CA MET A 98 -0.44 15.02 17.77
C MET A 98 -1.28 14.98 19.06
N ARG A 99 -1.77 16.13 19.53
CA ARG A 99 -2.65 16.23 20.71
C ARG A 99 -4.14 16.25 20.35
N HIS A 100 -4.48 16.24 19.07
CA HIS A 100 -5.87 16.25 18.63
C HIS A 100 -6.58 14.95 19.06
N PRO A 101 -7.81 15.01 19.61
CA PRO A 101 -8.56 13.81 19.98
C PRO A 101 -8.67 12.81 18.82
N GLY A 102 -8.38 11.54 19.12
CA GLY A 102 -8.42 10.44 18.15
C GLY A 102 -7.20 10.34 17.22
N VAL A 103 -6.23 11.27 17.27
CA VAL A 103 -4.97 11.12 16.54
C VAL A 103 -4.05 10.14 17.30
N VAL A 104 -3.49 9.18 16.56
CA VAL A 104 -2.58 8.16 17.07
C VAL A 104 -1.13 8.49 16.71
N ALA A 105 -0.89 9.01 15.50
CA ALA A 105 0.44 9.39 15.04
C ALA A 105 0.39 10.42 13.92
N VAL A 106 1.46 11.20 13.77
CA VAL A 106 1.72 12.08 12.63
C VAL A 106 3.13 11.81 12.13
N TYR A 107 3.28 11.57 10.83
CA TYR A 107 4.54 11.29 10.16
C TYR A 107 4.82 12.34 9.08
N THR A 108 6.08 12.74 8.96
CA THR A 108 6.60 13.69 7.98
C THR A 108 7.56 13.00 7.01
N GLY A 109 8.05 13.74 6.01
CA GLY A 109 9.12 13.27 5.14
C GLY A 109 10.38 12.85 5.91
N ALA A 110 10.70 13.50 7.03
CA ALA A 110 11.85 13.15 7.85
C ALA A 110 11.69 11.76 8.49
N ASP A 111 10.50 11.46 9.00
CA ASP A 111 10.18 10.14 9.58
C ASP A 111 10.23 9.03 8.51
N ALA A 112 9.73 9.32 7.30
CA ALA A 112 9.80 8.39 6.18
C ALA A 112 11.25 8.09 5.79
N VAL A 113 12.11 9.10 5.71
CA VAL A 113 13.54 8.94 5.43
C VAL A 113 14.24 8.15 6.54
N ALA A 114 13.97 8.47 7.80
CA ALA A 114 14.55 7.76 8.95
C ALA A 114 14.15 6.27 8.97
N ALA A 115 12.95 5.94 8.51
CA ALA A 115 12.47 4.57 8.37
C ALA A 115 12.92 3.87 7.07
N GLY A 116 13.70 4.54 6.20
CA GLY A 116 14.19 4.00 4.93
C GLY A 116 13.20 4.07 3.76
N TYR A 117 12.06 4.74 3.94
CA TYR A 117 11.05 4.96 2.91
C TYR A 117 11.32 6.23 2.10
N THR A 118 12.48 6.30 1.47
CA THR A 118 12.94 7.50 0.74
C THR A 118 12.28 7.68 -0.62
N GLN A 119 11.85 6.60 -1.28
CA GLN A 119 11.28 6.63 -2.63
C GLN A 119 10.18 5.60 -2.81
N PHE A 120 9.16 5.92 -3.60
CA PHE A 120 8.19 4.93 -4.07
C PHE A 120 8.87 3.88 -4.95
N PRO A 121 8.63 2.58 -4.70
CA PRO A 121 9.21 1.52 -5.53
C PRO A 121 8.65 1.59 -6.95
N ASN A 122 9.53 1.88 -7.92
CA ASN A 122 9.17 1.88 -9.34
C ASN A 122 9.55 0.53 -9.97
N MET A 123 8.57 -0.37 -10.01
CA MET A 123 8.68 -1.72 -10.58
C MET A 123 8.60 -1.73 -12.12
N MET A 124 8.32 -0.59 -12.76
CA MET A 124 8.26 -0.53 -14.23
C MET A 124 9.67 -0.49 -14.81
N SER A 125 9.95 -1.44 -15.69
CA SER A 125 11.19 -1.51 -16.45
C SER A 125 10.82 -1.82 -17.89
N PHE A 126 11.00 -0.83 -18.77
CA PHE A 126 10.79 -0.95 -20.20
C PHE A 126 12.04 -0.47 -20.92
N THR A 127 12.40 -1.18 -21.98
CA THR A 127 13.49 -0.79 -22.87
C THR A 127 12.91 0.04 -24.00
N GLY A 128 13.43 1.24 -24.21
CA GLY A 128 13.04 2.11 -25.31
C GLY A 128 13.48 1.57 -26.68
N PRO A 129 12.97 2.15 -27.77
CA PRO A 129 13.29 1.71 -29.14
C PRO A 129 14.80 1.61 -29.45
N ASN A 130 15.62 2.42 -28.77
CA ASN A 130 17.07 2.51 -28.95
C ASN A 130 17.87 1.84 -27.81
N GLY A 131 17.24 0.97 -27.01
CA GLY A 131 17.92 0.33 -25.86
C GLY A 131 17.99 1.20 -24.60
N GLU A 132 17.42 2.41 -24.62
CA GLU A 132 17.39 3.31 -23.48
C GLU A 132 16.56 2.74 -22.32
N THR A 133 17.02 2.97 -21.10
CA THR A 133 16.27 2.60 -19.90
C THR A 133 15.35 3.73 -19.49
N ILE A 134 14.15 3.40 -19.03
CA ILE A 134 13.22 4.39 -18.49
C ILE A 134 13.87 5.25 -17.39
N ILE A 135 13.73 6.58 -17.51
CA ILE A 135 14.15 7.51 -16.46
C ILE A 135 13.23 7.33 -15.26
N LYS A 136 13.82 7.02 -14.10
CA LYS A 136 13.10 6.89 -12.82
C LYS A 136 13.41 8.11 -11.96
N PRO A 137 12.63 9.20 -12.05
CA PRO A 137 12.89 10.37 -11.23
C PRO A 137 12.66 10.04 -9.74
N PRO A 138 13.35 10.73 -8.82
CA PRO A 138 13.07 10.63 -7.40
C PRO A 138 11.59 10.93 -7.12
N ARG A 139 10.89 10.01 -6.45
CA ARG A 139 9.52 10.22 -5.99
C ARG A 139 9.45 9.91 -4.50
N PRO A 140 9.67 10.90 -3.63
CA PRO A 140 9.60 10.68 -2.19
C PRO A 140 8.20 10.20 -1.77
N VAL A 141 8.13 9.38 -0.72
CA VAL A 141 6.85 8.86 -0.21
C VAL A 141 6.03 9.97 0.42
N ILE A 142 6.72 10.85 1.15
CA ILE A 142 6.22 12.12 1.68
C ILE A 142 7.31 13.16 1.38
N ALA A 143 6.93 14.36 0.94
CA ALA A 143 7.86 15.43 0.59
C ALA A 143 8.88 15.68 1.72
N HIS A 144 10.15 15.74 1.36
CA HIS A 144 11.25 15.97 2.27
C HIS A 144 12.21 17.00 1.67
N GLY A 145 12.49 18.07 2.41
CA GLY A 145 13.31 19.20 1.97
C GLY A 145 12.59 20.16 1.01
N THR A 146 11.92 19.63 -0.02
CA THR A 146 11.26 20.44 -1.06
C THR A 146 9.97 19.77 -1.55
N VAL A 147 8.93 20.58 -1.76
CA VAL A 147 7.73 20.22 -2.51
C VAL A 147 7.88 20.64 -3.97
N ARG A 148 7.51 19.77 -4.91
CA ARG A 148 7.70 19.90 -6.36
C ARG A 148 6.41 20.12 -7.15
N PHE A 149 5.25 19.91 -6.52
CA PHE A 149 3.95 20.15 -7.14
C PHE A 149 2.85 20.38 -6.11
N ALA A 150 1.82 21.14 -6.50
CA ALA A 150 0.63 21.32 -5.68
C ALA A 150 -0.09 19.98 -5.50
N GLY A 151 -0.40 19.63 -4.26
CA GLY A 151 -0.98 18.34 -3.91
C GLY A 151 0.03 17.26 -3.50
N GLU A 152 1.34 17.54 -3.48
CA GLU A 152 2.32 16.60 -2.96
C GLU A 152 2.08 16.33 -1.46
N PRO A 153 2.11 15.08 -0.97
CA PRO A 153 1.95 14.78 0.45
C PRO A 153 3.10 15.36 1.28
N VAL A 154 2.81 16.06 2.37
CA VAL A 154 3.83 16.70 3.24
C VAL A 154 3.81 16.11 4.66
N ALA A 155 2.64 15.66 5.11
CA ALA A 155 2.49 14.90 6.34
C ALA A 155 1.39 13.86 6.22
N MET A 156 1.50 12.78 7.00
CA MET A 156 0.50 11.73 7.14
C MET A 156 0.02 11.69 8.59
N VAL A 157 -1.27 11.92 8.81
CA VAL A 157 -1.93 11.77 10.11
C VAL A 157 -2.64 10.42 10.16
N VAL A 158 -2.36 9.63 11.19
CA VAL A 158 -3.03 8.37 11.48
C VAL A 158 -3.94 8.56 12.69
N ALA A 159 -5.22 8.25 12.56
CA ALA A 159 -6.24 8.49 13.58
C ALA A 159 -7.27 7.36 13.67
N GLU A 160 -8.05 7.35 14.75
CA GLU A 160 -9.14 6.40 14.99
C GLU A 160 -10.32 6.57 14.02
N SER A 161 -10.43 7.73 13.37
CA SER A 161 -11.44 7.97 12.33
C SER A 161 -10.89 8.83 11.19
N ALA A 162 -11.47 8.68 10.00
CA ALA A 162 -11.11 9.49 8.84
C ALA A 162 -11.37 10.99 9.05
N LEU A 163 -12.36 11.33 9.89
CA LEU A 163 -12.68 12.72 10.23
C LEU A 163 -11.61 13.30 11.15
N ALA A 164 -11.26 12.60 12.23
CA ALA A 164 -10.21 13.04 13.15
C ALA A 164 -8.86 13.24 12.44
N ALA A 165 -8.50 12.37 11.48
CA ALA A 165 -7.28 12.54 10.69
C ALA A 165 -7.29 13.85 9.88
N ARG A 166 -8.44 14.24 9.32
CA ARG A 166 -8.59 15.47 8.52
C ARG A 166 -8.67 16.72 9.39
N ASP A 167 -9.40 16.68 10.49
CA ASP A 167 -9.56 17.82 11.39
C ASP A 167 -8.21 18.24 11.99
N ALA A 168 -7.34 17.26 12.26
CA ALA A 168 -5.98 17.50 12.75
C ALA A 168 -5.06 18.22 11.75
N PHE A 169 -5.40 18.28 10.45
CA PHE A 169 -4.57 18.95 9.44
C PHE A 169 -4.40 20.45 9.74
N ALA A 170 -5.45 21.11 10.23
CA ALA A 170 -5.41 22.53 10.55
C ALA A 170 -4.47 22.86 11.73
N ALA A 171 -4.04 21.83 12.48
CA ALA A 171 -3.13 21.95 13.61
C ALA A 171 -1.67 21.64 13.25
N ILE A 172 -1.36 21.41 11.97
CA ILE A 172 0.01 21.26 11.46
C ILE A 172 0.43 22.59 10.85
N ASP A 173 1.47 23.20 11.39
CA ASP A 173 2.05 24.42 10.81
C ASP A 173 3.24 24.06 9.90
N ILE A 174 3.25 24.62 8.69
CA ILE A 174 4.31 24.36 7.72
C ILE A 174 4.84 25.69 7.21
N GLN A 175 6.15 25.88 7.38
CA GLN A 175 6.85 27.05 6.86
C GLN A 175 7.51 26.70 5.54
N TYR A 176 7.15 27.45 4.50
CA TYR A 176 7.67 27.30 3.15
C TYR A 176 8.50 28.51 2.74
N GLU A 177 9.54 28.26 1.96
CA GLU A 177 10.19 29.26 1.13
C GLU A 177 9.85 28.95 -0.32
N GLU A 178 9.14 29.85 -0.99
CA GLU A 178 8.73 29.64 -2.38
C GLU A 178 9.93 29.60 -3.32
N LEU A 179 9.88 28.66 -4.27
CA LEU A 179 10.91 28.50 -5.29
C LEU A 179 10.31 28.76 -6.69
N PRO A 180 11.12 29.18 -7.68
CA PRO A 180 10.64 29.40 -9.03
C PRO A 180 9.95 28.17 -9.62
N VAL A 181 8.75 28.35 -10.17
CA VAL A 181 7.93 27.28 -10.74
C VAL A 181 8.13 27.19 -12.25
N VAL A 182 8.09 25.98 -12.80
CA VAL A 182 7.97 25.76 -14.25
C VAL A 182 6.79 24.83 -14.52
N VAL A 183 5.81 25.32 -15.27
CA VAL A 183 4.63 24.55 -15.72
C VAL A 183 4.61 24.34 -17.23
N ASP A 184 5.51 25.01 -17.94
CA ASP A 184 5.60 25.00 -19.40
C ASP A 184 6.73 24.04 -19.80
N PRO A 185 6.43 22.99 -20.60
CA PRO A 185 7.42 21.98 -20.96
C PRO A 185 8.54 22.52 -21.85
N GLU A 186 8.31 23.54 -22.67
CA GLU A 186 9.35 24.15 -23.51
C GLU A 186 10.29 24.98 -22.64
N LYS A 187 9.75 25.74 -21.69
CA LYS A 187 10.56 26.52 -20.74
C LYS A 187 11.34 25.61 -19.78
N ALA A 188 10.85 24.40 -19.49
CA ALA A 188 11.58 23.43 -18.66
C ALA A 188 12.87 22.93 -19.32
N LEU A 189 12.97 23.00 -20.65
CA LEU A 189 14.17 22.61 -21.41
C LEU A 189 15.18 23.75 -21.56
N ALA A 190 14.81 24.99 -21.21
CA ALA A 190 15.68 26.14 -21.35
C ALA A 190 16.88 26.07 -20.38
N ALA A 191 18.01 26.64 -20.79
CA ALA A 191 19.17 26.79 -19.92
C ALA A 191 18.81 27.64 -18.69
N GLY A 192 19.13 27.15 -17.49
CA GLY A 192 18.80 27.83 -16.23
C GLY A 192 17.35 27.63 -15.76
N ALA A 193 16.57 26.77 -16.42
CA ALA A 193 15.24 26.41 -15.94
C ALA A 193 15.31 25.81 -14.51
N PRO A 194 14.36 26.17 -13.62
CA PRO A 194 14.26 25.61 -12.28
C PRO A 194 14.34 24.08 -12.27
N GLN A 195 15.18 23.55 -11.38
CA GLN A 195 15.35 22.11 -11.16
C GLN A 195 14.44 21.67 -10.01
N LEU A 196 13.60 20.67 -10.26
CA LEU A 196 12.62 20.11 -9.33
C LEU A 196 13.12 18.80 -8.72
#